data_AF-A0A6H3FBF4-F1
#
_entry.id   AF-A0A6H3FBF4-F1
#
_cell.length_a   1.000
_cell.length_b   1.000
_cell.length_c   1.000
_cell.angle_alpha   90.00
_cell.angle_beta   90.00
_cell.angle_gamma   90.00
#
_symmetry.space_group_name_H-M   'P 1'
#
loop_
_entity.id
_entity.type
_entity.pdbx_description
1 polymer ?
#
loop_
_entity_poly.entity_id
_entity_poly.type
_entity_poly.pdbx_seq_one_letter_code
_entity_poly.pdbx_strand_id
1 'polypeptide(L)'
;MGSCMPFPDEKPFAERVKNLAEDELLEIWEETQQIECMISAELHTEITIAPDYERLIVEELRLRSSRRAKGGHASALRSVRL
;
A
#
# COMPACT_ATOMS: atom_id res chain seq x y z
N MET A 1 -23.84 -12.90 14.49
CA MET A 1 -23.07 -12.72 13.25
C MET A 1 -22.74 -11.24 13.16
N GLY A 2 -21.54 -10.83 13.59
CA GLY A 2 -21.15 -9.42 13.59
C GLY A 2 -21.04 -8.95 12.14
N SER A 3 -21.98 -8.13 11.71
CA SER A 3 -21.82 -7.37 10.48
C SER A 3 -20.65 -6.43 10.72
N CYS A 4 -19.53 -6.70 10.06
CA CYS A 4 -18.44 -5.75 9.92
C CYS A 4 -18.98 -4.63 9.02
N MET A 5 -19.84 -3.76 9.58
CA MET A 5 -20.25 -2.55 8.92
C MET A 5 -18.97 -1.71 8.77
N PRO A 6 -18.55 -1.34 7.55
CA PRO A 6 -17.51 -0.35 7.41
C PRO A 6 -18.01 0.89 8.13
N PHE A 7 -17.20 1.44 9.03
CA PHE A 7 -17.57 2.65 9.75
C PHE A 7 -18.01 3.70 8.72
N PRO A 8 -19.24 4.25 8.79
CA PRO A 8 -19.79 5.10 7.72
C PRO A 8 -19.02 6.42 7.53
N ASP A 9 -18.11 6.74 8.45
CA ASP A 9 -17.20 7.89 8.40
C ASP A 9 -15.80 7.54 7.83
N GLU A 10 -15.55 6.27 7.49
CA GLU A 10 -14.27 5.85 6.96
C GLU A 10 -14.17 6.23 5.48
N LYS A 11 -13.40 7.27 5.20
CA LYS A 11 -13.11 7.71 3.82
C LYS A 11 -12.53 6.55 3.01
N PRO A 12 -12.82 6.48 1.69
CA PRO A 12 -12.23 5.46 0.82
C PRO A 12 -10.71 5.41 0.98
N PHE A 13 -10.12 4.22 0.91
CA PHE A 13 -8.66 4.05 1.04
C PHE A 13 -7.89 4.96 0.05
N ALA A 14 -8.42 5.17 -1.15
CA ALA A 14 -7.88 6.11 -2.14
C ALA A 14 -7.81 7.57 -1.68
N GLU A 15 -8.62 8.00 -0.72
CA GLU A 15 -8.51 9.31 -0.08
C GLU A 15 -7.56 9.27 1.12
N ARG A 16 -7.58 8.18 1.88
CA ARG A 16 -6.69 7.98 3.04
C ARG A 16 -5.22 7.96 2.61
N VAL A 17 -4.89 7.26 1.52
CA VAL A 17 -3.52 7.10 0.99
C VAL A 17 -2.83 8.45 0.74
N LYS A 18 -3.60 9.47 0.34
CA LYS A 18 -3.09 10.83 0.06
C LYS A 18 -2.69 11.59 1.33
N ASN A 19 -3.26 11.21 2.48
CA ASN A 19 -3.05 11.87 3.76
C ASN A 19 -2.01 11.16 4.64
N LEU A 20 -1.64 9.91 4.31
CA LEU A 20 -0.62 9.14 5.02
C LEU A 20 0.79 9.63 4.65
N ALA A 21 1.74 9.54 5.57
CA ALA A 21 3.16 9.80 5.32
C ALA A 21 3.78 8.74 4.39
N GLU A 22 4.94 9.04 3.81
CA GLU A 22 5.68 8.08 2.97
C GLU A 22 6.06 6.82 3.77
N ASP A 23 6.54 6.98 4.99
CA ASP A 23 6.92 5.87 5.87
C ASP A 23 5.71 5.00 6.28
N GLU A 24 4.56 5.62 6.60
CA GLU A 24 3.32 4.89 6.91
C GLU A 24 2.82 4.06 5.72
N LEU A 25 2.94 4.60 4.50
CA LEU A 25 2.55 3.88 3.28
C LEU A 25 3.46 2.67 3.02
N LEU A 26 4.76 2.81 3.30
CA LEU A 26 5.72 1.72 3.18
C LEU A 26 5.47 0.63 4.22
N GLU A 27 5.22 1.01 5.48
CA GLU A 27 4.89 0.08 6.57
C GLU A 27 3.65 -0.75 6.22
N ILE A 28 2.55 -0.12 5.78
CA ILE A 28 1.32 -0.82 5.39
C ILE A 28 1.58 -1.81 4.24
N TRP A 29 2.38 -1.42 3.26
CA TRP A 29 2.73 -2.31 2.14
C TRP A 29 3.57 -3.51 2.62
N GLU A 30 4.58 -3.28 3.45
CA GLU A 30 5.43 -4.34 4.01
C GLU A 30 4.64 -5.34 4.87
N GLU A 31 3.76 -4.85 5.74
CA GLU A 31 2.88 -5.69 6.55
C GLU A 31 1.95 -6.53 5.67
N THR A 32 1.39 -5.95 4.61
CA THR A 32 0.53 -6.67 3.67
C THR A 32 1.30 -7.82 3.01
N GLN A 33 2.52 -7.57 2.54
CA GLN A 33 3.37 -8.60 1.94
C GLN A 33 3.76 -9.70 2.95
N GLN A 34 4.02 -9.33 4.20
CA GLN A 34 4.32 -10.29 5.26
C GLN A 34 3.13 -11.20 5.54
N ILE A 35 1.92 -10.64 5.64
CA ILE A 35 0.69 -11.41 5.85
C ILE A 35 0.43 -12.34 4.66
N GLU A 36 0.55 -11.84 3.43
CA GLU A 36 0.43 -12.64 2.20
C GLU A 36 1.39 -13.83 2.21
N CYS A 37 2.64 -13.60 2.58
CA CYS A 37 3.65 -14.66 2.70
C CYS A 37 3.29 -15.69 3.78
N MET A 38 2.82 -15.25 4.95
CA MET A 38 2.40 -16.15 6.04
C MET A 38 1.23 -17.03 5.62
N ILE A 39 0.21 -16.45 5.00
CA ILE A 39 -0.98 -17.18 4.55
C ILE A 39 -0.62 -18.12 3.39
N SER A 40 0.20 -17.67 2.45
CA SER A 40 0.63 -18.48 1.31
C SER A 40 1.45 -19.69 1.75
N ALA A 41 2.32 -19.52 2.75
CA ALA A 41 3.10 -20.60 3.35
C ALA A 41 2.21 -21.63 4.06
N GLU A 42 1.21 -21.16 4.84
CA GLU A 42 0.29 -22.04 5.55
C GLU A 42 -0.60 -22.85 4.59
N LEU A 43 -1.17 -22.18 3.58
CA LEU A 43 -2.11 -22.77 2.63
C LEU A 43 -1.45 -23.46 1.44
N HIS A 44 -0.11 -23.39 1.33
CA HIS A 44 0.66 -23.93 0.21
C HIS A 44 0.15 -23.44 -1.16
N THR A 45 -0.34 -22.20 -1.22
CA THR A 45 -0.92 -21.59 -2.42
C THR A 45 -0.58 -20.11 -2.45
N GLU A 46 -0.31 -19.58 -3.65
CA GLU A 46 -0.04 -18.16 -3.83
C GLU A 46 -1.34 -17.36 -3.64
N ILE A 47 -1.33 -16.42 -2.70
CA ILE A 47 -2.48 -15.57 -2.38
C ILE A 47 -2.08 -14.11 -2.46
N THR A 48 -2.93 -13.33 -3.13
CA THR A 48 -2.88 -11.87 -3.10
C THR A 48 -4.12 -11.38 -2.36
N ILE A 49 -3.94 -10.74 -1.22
CA ILE A 49 -5.02 -10.34 -0.31
C ILE A 49 -5.67 -9.04 -0.78
N ALA A 50 -4.87 -8.11 -1.30
CA ALA A 50 -5.34 -6.74 -1.53
C ALA A 50 -4.65 -6.06 -2.74
N PRO A 51 -4.81 -6.58 -3.96
CA PRO A 51 -4.10 -6.06 -5.14
C PRO A 51 -4.45 -4.61 -5.48
N ASP A 52 -5.67 -4.16 -5.14
CA ASP A 52 -6.09 -2.77 -5.37
C ASP A 52 -5.48 -1.80 -4.34
N TYR A 53 -5.25 -2.25 -3.10
CA TYR A 53 -4.61 -1.44 -2.06
C TYR A 53 -3.14 -1.22 -2.38
N GLU A 54 -2.43 -2.29 -2.76
CA GLU A 54 -1.05 -2.20 -3.24
C GLU A 54 -0.95 -1.21 -4.41
N ARG A 55 -1.83 -1.34 -5.41
CA ARG A 55 -1.82 -0.45 -6.58
C ARG A 55 -1.94 1.02 -6.17
N LEU A 56 -2.87 1.33 -5.25
CA LEU A 56 -3.10 2.69 -4.77
C LEU A 56 -1.90 3.24 -3.98
N ILE A 57 -1.27 2.42 -3.13
CA ILE A 57 -0.07 2.80 -2.38
C ILE A 57 1.08 3.11 -3.35
N VAL A 58 1.33 2.21 -4.29
CA VAL A 58 2.44 2.35 -5.26
C VAL A 58 2.22 3.55 -6.18
N GLU A 59 0.99 3.81 -6.61
CA GLU A 59 0.65 4.98 -7.42
C GLU A 59 0.92 6.29 -6.65
N GLU A 60 0.50 6.38 -5.39
CA GLU A 60 0.74 7.56 -4.55
C GLU A 60 2.24 7.78 -4.29
N LEU A 61 3.01 6.73 -3.97
CA LEU A 61 4.46 6.82 -3.79
C LEU A 61 5.16 7.31 -5.07
N ARG A 62 4.75 6.80 -6.24
CA ARG A 62 5.28 7.26 -7.55
C ARG A 62 4.95 8.73 -7.81
N LEU A 63 3.73 9.16 -7.51
CA LEU A 63 3.32 10.57 -7.64
C LEU A 63 4.16 11.47 -6.74
N ARG A 64 4.40 11.09 -5.49
CA ARG A 64 5.25 11.83 -4.54
C ARG A 64 6.70 11.92 -5.00
N SER A 65 7.27 10.81 -5.46
CA SER A 65 8.62 10.81 -6.03
C SER A 65 8.72 11.65 -7.30
N SER A 66 7.68 11.69 -8.15
CA SER A 66 7.66 12.54 -9.34
C SER A 66 7.62 14.04 -8.98
N ARG A 67 6.85 14.42 -7.94
CA ARG A 67 6.84 15.78 -7.40
C ARG A 67 8.20 16.18 -6.83
N ARG A 68 8.86 15.28 -6.09
CA ARG A 68 10.24 15.47 -5.58
C ARG A 68 11.26 15.58 -6.71
N ALA A 69 11.15 14.74 -7.75
CA ALA A 69 12.06 14.75 -8.89
C ALA A 69 11.97 16.06 -9.71
N LYS A 70 10.77 16.66 -9.83
CA LYS A 70 10.59 17.99 -10.44
C LYS A 70 11.15 19.15 -9.61
N GLY A 71 11.54 18.91 -8.36
CA GLY A 71 12.18 19.88 -7.46
C GLY A 71 13.70 19.69 -7.27
N GLY A 72 14.32 18.71 -7.94
CA GLY A 72 15.75 18.43 -7.84
C GLY A 72 16.11 17.66 -6.56
N HIS A 73 15.99 16.34 -6.61
CA HIS A 73 16.80 15.32 -5.90
C HIS A 73 16.05 13.98 -6.05
N ALA A 74 16.34 13.27 -7.15
CA ALA A 74 15.78 11.96 -7.42
C ALA A 74 16.68 10.89 -6.81
N SER A 75 16.28 10.32 -5.68
CA SER A 75 16.74 9.01 -5.25
C SER A 75 15.67 8.34 -4.39
N ALA A 76 15.68 7.00 -4.39
CA ALA A 76 14.75 6.08 -3.73
C ALA A 76 13.39 5.85 -4.44
N LEU A 77 13.41 5.08 -5.53
CA LEU A 77 12.25 4.26 -5.96
C LEU A 77 12.70 3.06 -6.82
N ARG A 78 13.90 2.51 -6.59
CA ARG A 78 14.40 1.35 -7.34
C ARG A 78 13.98 -0.01 -6.78
N SER A 79 13.26 -0.06 -5.66
CA SER A 79 13.02 -1.33 -4.95
C SER A 79 11.56 -1.75 -4.80
N VAL A 80 10.59 -0.97 -5.29
CA VAL A 80 9.19 -1.40 -5.30
C VAL A 80 9.01 -2.33 -6.49
N ARG A 81 8.88 -3.62 -6.19
CA ARG A 81 8.67 -4.72 -7.14
C ARG A 81 7.48 -4.37 -8.05
N LEU A 82 7.73 -4.29 -9.36
CA LEU A 82 6.71 -4.43 -10.40
C LEU A 82 6.65 -5.90 -10.81
#